data_AF-A0A495XP70-F1
#
_entry.id   AF-A0A495XP70-F1
#
_cell.length_a   1.000
_cell.length_b   1.000
_cell.length_c   1.000
_cell.angle_alpha   90.00
_cell.angle_beta   90.00
_cell.angle_gamma   90.00
#
_symmetry.space_group_name_H-M   'P 1'
#
loop_
_entity.id
_entity.type
_entity.pdbx_description
1 polymer ?
#
loop_
_entity_poly.entity_id
_entity_poly.type
_entity_poly.pdbx_seq_one_letter_code
_entity_poly.pdbx_strand_id
1 'polypeptide(L)'
;MEVFLLWHVRHARYPDGSADHFDESGELVINEEEGDNVKLLGVYSTRPRARDRIERARATPGFIDEPDCFEISRYPVDEDQWAEGFVVIPYDDDDQQPDSA
;
A
#
# COMPACT_ATOMS: atom_id res chain seq x y z
N MET A 1 2.99 -23.04 -2.82
CA MET A 1 2.19 -22.86 -1.58
C MET A 1 1.65 -21.42 -1.60
N GLU A 2 0.69 -21.02 -0.78
CA GLU A 2 0.27 -19.60 -0.74
C GLU A 2 0.30 -19.04 0.69
N VAL A 3 0.51 -17.73 0.76
CA VAL A 3 0.42 -16.93 1.98
C VAL A 3 -0.53 -15.75 1.75
N PHE A 4 -0.81 -15.02 2.81
CA PHE A 4 -1.71 -13.87 2.84
C PHE A 4 -0.92 -12.68 3.34
N LEU A 5 -0.74 -11.68 2.49
CA LEU A 5 -0.10 -10.42 2.83
C LEU A 5 -1.16 -9.51 3.45
N LEU A 6 -0.87 -8.92 4.61
CA LEU A 6 -1.72 -7.93 5.23
C LEU A 6 -1.09 -6.55 5.09
N TRP A 7 -1.79 -5.67 4.41
CA TRP A 7 -1.42 -4.28 4.21
C TRP A 7 -2.33 -3.37 5.04
N HIS A 8 -1.81 -2.22 5.42
CA HIS A 8 -2.59 -1.10 5.95
C HIS A 8 -2.20 0.16 5.21
N VAL A 9 -3.20 0.99 4.94
CA VAL A 9 -3.06 2.22 4.18
C VAL A 9 -3.52 3.37 5.05
N ARG A 10 -2.68 4.39 5.15
CA ARG A 10 -3.09 5.69 5.64
C ARG A 10 -3.17 6.64 4.46
N HIS A 11 -4.38 7.08 4.14
CA HIS A 11 -4.58 7.92 2.96
C HIS A 11 -4.07 9.33 3.19
N ALA A 12 -3.55 9.93 2.13
CA ALA A 12 -3.40 11.36 2.06
C ALA A 12 -4.77 12.03 2.21
N ARG A 13 -4.79 13.18 2.87
CA ARG A 13 -6.02 13.95 3.06
C ARG A 13 -6.03 15.16 2.16
N TYR A 14 -7.16 15.37 1.51
CA TYR A 14 -7.45 16.59 0.78
C TYR A 14 -7.47 17.81 1.72
N PRO A 15 -7.39 19.04 1.18
CA PRO A 15 -7.40 20.25 2.01
C PRO A 15 -8.64 20.42 2.88
N ASP A 16 -9.77 19.83 2.50
CA ASP A 16 -11.01 19.83 3.29
C ASP A 16 -11.04 18.73 4.37
N GLY A 17 -10.00 17.90 4.44
CA GLY A 17 -9.85 16.80 5.39
C GLY A 17 -10.45 15.47 4.94
N SER A 18 -11.08 15.41 3.75
CA SER A 18 -11.58 14.16 3.18
C SER A 18 -10.45 13.30 2.59
N ALA A 19 -10.74 12.02 2.35
CA ALA A 19 -9.86 11.08 1.67
C ALA A 19 -10.71 10.04 0.92
N ASP A 20 -10.21 9.56 -0.21
CA ASP A 20 -10.86 8.49 -0.98
C ASP A 20 -10.38 7.14 -0.44
N HIS A 21 -11.21 6.51 0.39
CA HIS A 21 -10.86 5.24 1.03
C HIS A 21 -11.16 4.05 0.12
N PHE A 22 -12.33 4.05 -0.52
CA PHE A 22 -12.83 2.95 -1.33
C PHE A 22 -13.40 3.47 -2.64
N ASP A 23 -13.25 2.69 -3.70
CA ASP A 23 -13.88 2.99 -4.98
C ASP A 23 -15.37 2.58 -5.01
N GLU A 24 -16.03 2.78 -6.14
CA GLU A 24 -17.45 2.44 -6.32
C GLU A 24 -17.74 0.93 -6.15
N SER A 25 -16.73 0.08 -6.30
CA SER A 25 -16.84 -1.38 -6.12
C SER A 25 -16.62 -1.83 -4.67
N GLY A 26 -16.13 -0.92 -3.82
CA GLY A 26 -15.78 -1.19 -2.42
C GLY A 26 -14.35 -1.70 -2.25
N GLU A 27 -13.52 -1.63 -3.27
CA GLU A 27 -12.09 -1.95 -3.20
C GLU A 27 -11.32 -0.75 -2.67
N LEU A 28 -10.25 -1.01 -1.91
CA LEU A 28 -9.44 0.05 -1.29
C LEU A 28 -8.70 0.85 -2.37
N VAL A 29 -8.81 2.18 -2.33
CA VAL A 29 -8.03 3.07 -3.20
C VAL A 29 -6.63 3.22 -2.61
N ILE A 30 -5.59 3.10 -3.43
CA ILE A 30 -4.21 3.29 -2.97
C ILE A 30 -3.49 4.17 -3.99
N ASN A 31 -3.03 5.33 -3.54
CA ASN A 31 -2.28 6.26 -4.37
C ASN A 31 -1.02 6.77 -3.66
N GLU A 32 0.08 6.03 -3.79
CA GLU A 32 1.36 6.43 -3.20
C GLU A 32 1.90 7.75 -3.81
N GLU A 33 1.53 8.09 -5.05
CA GLU A 33 1.93 9.36 -5.70
C GLU A 33 1.22 10.57 -5.06
N GLU A 34 -0.03 10.40 -4.62
CA GLU A 34 -0.77 11.42 -3.88
C GLU A 34 -0.42 11.45 -2.37
N GLY A 35 0.47 10.56 -1.94
CA GLY A 35 1.04 10.56 -0.60
C GLY A 35 0.43 9.54 0.35
N ASP A 36 -0.33 8.57 -0.15
CA ASP A 36 -0.79 7.45 0.67
C ASP A 36 0.41 6.71 1.27
N ASN A 37 0.28 6.39 2.55
CA ASN A 37 1.30 5.66 3.28
C ASN A 37 0.90 4.20 3.42
N VAL A 38 1.50 3.34 2.60
CA VAL A 38 1.22 1.91 2.58
C VAL A 38 2.24 1.15 3.43
N LYS A 39 1.78 0.19 4.23
CA LYS A 39 2.63 -0.62 5.11
C LYS A 39 2.23 -2.09 5.07
N LEU A 40 3.19 -2.96 4.76
CA LEU A 40 3.05 -4.41 4.98
C LEU A 40 3.13 -4.68 6.49
N LEU A 41 2.01 -5.07 7.09
CA LEU A 41 1.95 -5.37 8.53
C LEU A 41 2.37 -6.80 8.86
N GLY A 42 2.25 -7.72 7.90
CA GLY A 42 2.69 -9.08 8.09
C GLY A 42 2.35 -10.02 6.95
N VAL A 43 2.98 -11.18 6.98
CA VAL A 43 2.79 -12.30 6.05
C VAL A 43 2.27 -13.49 6.85
N TYR A 44 1.13 -14.04 6.44
CA TYR A 44 0.41 -15.07 7.19
C TYR A 44 0.17 -16.32 6.36
N SER A 45 0.38 -17.48 6.95
CA SER A 45 0.12 -18.76 6.26
C SER A 45 -1.37 -19.04 6.01
N THR A 46 -2.28 -18.31 6.66
CA THR A 46 -3.73 -18.45 6.49
C THR A 46 -4.44 -17.10 6.60
N ARG A 47 -5.55 -16.94 5.86
CA ARG A 47 -6.39 -15.73 5.91
C ARG A 47 -6.93 -15.39 7.31
N PRO A 48 -7.41 -16.36 8.12
CA PRO A 48 -7.89 -16.06 9.48
C PRO A 48 -6.82 -15.43 10.37
N ARG A 49 -5.55 -15.86 10.26
CA ARG A 49 -4.46 -15.27 11.05
C ARG A 49 -4.19 -13.81 10.68
N ALA A 50 -4.31 -13.46 9.39
CA ALA A 50 -4.24 -12.08 8.94
C ALA A 50 -5.41 -11.25 9.50
N ARG A 51 -6.63 -11.79 9.51
CA ARG A 51 -7.80 -11.13 10.12
C ARG A 51 -7.61 -10.89 11.62
N ASP A 52 -7.13 -11.89 12.36
CA ASP A 52 -6.84 -11.71 13.79
C ASP A 52 -5.82 -10.58 14.03
N ARG A 53 -4.86 -10.38 13.11
CA ARG A 53 -3.91 -9.26 13.17
C ARG A 53 -4.59 -7.91 12.95
N ILE A 54 -5.58 -7.81 12.06
CA ILE A 54 -6.37 -6.58 11.84
C ILE A 54 -7.05 -6.16 13.15
N GLU A 55 -7.72 -7.09 13.83
CA GLU A 55 -8.41 -6.79 15.09
C GLU A 55 -7.46 -6.17 16.14
N ARG A 56 -6.23 -6.66 16.23
CA ARG A 56 -5.20 -6.05 17.10
C ARG A 56 -4.65 -4.73 16.56
N ALA A 57 -4.57 -4.58 15.23
CA ALA A 57 -4.04 -3.38 14.58
C ALA A 57 -4.95 -2.16 14.80
N ARG A 58 -6.26 -2.35 14.75
CA ARG A 58 -7.27 -1.29 14.89
C ARG A 58 -7.13 -0.46 16.18
N ALA A 59 -6.58 -1.06 17.24
CA ALA A 59 -6.36 -0.38 18.51
C ALA A 59 -4.95 0.22 18.68
N THR A 60 -4.07 0.10 17.66
CA THR A 60 -2.68 0.58 17.73
C THR A 60 -2.61 2.05 17.33
N PRO A 61 -1.88 2.92 18.06
CA PRO A 61 -1.66 4.30 17.66
C PRO A 61 -1.14 4.43 16.23
N GLY A 62 -1.69 5.38 15.47
CA GLY A 62 -1.42 5.58 14.04
C GLY A 62 -2.27 4.72 13.10
N PHE A 63 -2.60 3.47 13.46
CA PHE A 63 -3.54 2.64 12.68
C PHE A 63 -5.00 2.90 13.07
N ILE A 64 -5.25 3.30 14.31
CA ILE A 64 -6.58 3.67 14.79
C ILE A 64 -7.18 4.86 14.04
N ASP A 65 -6.35 5.67 13.38
CA ASP A 65 -6.80 6.82 12.58
C ASP A 65 -7.48 6.38 11.27
N GLU A 66 -7.22 5.14 10.83
CA GLU A 66 -7.74 4.55 9.58
C GLU A 66 -8.13 3.08 9.82
N PRO A 67 -9.14 2.80 10.69
CA PRO A 67 -9.37 1.46 11.22
C PRO A 67 -9.93 0.47 10.21
N ASP A 68 -10.43 0.94 9.07
CA ASP A 68 -11.03 0.11 8.02
C ASP A 68 -10.14 -0.07 6.79
N CYS A 69 -9.02 0.65 6.71
CA CYS A 69 -8.14 0.71 5.54
C CYS A 69 -7.08 -0.40 5.54
N PHE A 70 -7.54 -1.64 5.65
CA PHE A 70 -6.70 -2.86 5.64
C PHE A 70 -7.01 -3.71 4.40
N GLU A 71 -5.97 -4.25 3.78
CA GLU A 71 -6.12 -5.13 2.62
C GLU A 71 -5.40 -6.48 2.83
N ILE A 72 -6.08 -7.58 2.50
CA ILE A 72 -5.50 -8.93 2.57
C ILE A 72 -5.44 -9.54 1.17
N SER A 73 -4.25 -9.53 0.58
CA SER A 73 -3.99 -10.14 -0.71
C SER A 73 -3.40 -11.56 -0.59
N ARG A 74 -3.81 -12.45 -1.50
CA ARG A 74 -3.21 -13.78 -1.65
C ARG A 74 -1.90 -13.65 -2.41
N TYR A 75 -0.89 -14.37 -1.97
CA TYR A 75 0.44 -14.32 -2.58
C TYR A 75 1.02 -15.73 -2.70
N PRO A 76 1.32 -16.22 -3.92
CA PRO A 76 1.98 -17.51 -4.10
C PRO A 76 3.42 -17.44 -3.60
N VAL A 77 3.90 -18.53 -3.01
CA VAL A 77 5.31 -18.69 -2.59
C VAL A 77 5.96 -19.81 -3.38
N ASP A 78 7.29 -19.73 -3.48
CA ASP A 78 8.15 -20.59 -4.30
C ASP A 78 7.94 -20.38 -5.82
N GLU A 79 7.55 -19.16 -6.20
CA GLU A 79 7.35 -18.74 -7.59
C GLU A 79 8.09 -17.41 -7.84
N ASP A 80 8.71 -17.28 -9.01
CA ASP A 80 9.38 -16.06 -9.44
C ASP A 80 8.35 -15.03 -9.92
N GLN A 81 8.24 -13.89 -9.24
CA GLN A 81 7.31 -12.80 -9.61
C GLN A 81 7.94 -11.73 -10.51
N TRP A 82 9.27 -11.65 -10.52
CA TRP A 82 10.03 -10.72 -11.36
C TRP A 82 11.19 -11.50 -11.98
N ALA A 83 10.98 -12.02 -13.19
CA ALA A 83 11.95 -12.86 -13.87
C ALA A 83 12.84 -12.06 -14.85
N GLU A 84 12.43 -10.84 -15.18
CA GLU A 84 12.98 -10.04 -16.28
C GLU A 84 14.25 -9.27 -15.88
N GLY A 85 14.53 -9.10 -14.60
CA GLY A 85 15.64 -8.26 -14.10
C GLY A 85 15.38 -6.77 -14.28
N PHE A 86 16.39 -5.92 -14.05
CA PHE A 86 16.25 -4.47 -14.15
C PHE A 86 16.57 -3.97 -15.57
N VAL A 87 15.78 -3.01 -16.05
CA VAL A 87 16.12 -2.21 -17.24
C VAL A 87 16.76 -0.91 -16.78
N VAL A 88 17.90 -0.55 -17.38
CA VAL A 88 18.53 0.76 -17.17
C VAL A 88 17.93 1.74 -18.17
N ILE A 89 17.26 2.77 -17.66
CA ILE A 89 16.84 3.92 -18.47
C ILE A 89 17.96 4.96 -18.35
N PRO A 90 18.58 5.41 -19.46
CA PRO A 90 19.55 6.49 -19.41
C PRO A 90 18.91 7.76 -18.84
N TYR A 91 19.62 8.46 -17.94
CA TYR A 91 19.26 9.81 -17.53
C TYR A 91 19.52 10.76 -18.71
N ASP A 92 18.48 11.39 -19.24
CA ASP A 92 18.63 12.51 -20.16
C ASP A 92 18.70 13.81 -19.34
N ASP A 93 19.81 14.54 -19.43
CA ASP A 93 20.10 15.78 -18.67
C ASP A 93 19.23 17.00 -19.10
N ASP A 94 18.25 16.81 -20.00
CA ASP A 94 17.49 17.91 -20.62
C ASP A 94 16.34 18.47 -19.75
N ASP A 95 16.00 17.84 -18.61
CA ASP A 95 14.93 18.29 -17.69
C ASP A 95 15.39 19.32 -16.63
N GLN A 96 16.61 19.85 -16.74
CA GLN A 96 17.01 21.01 -15.94
C GLN A 96 16.31 22.27 -16.49
N GLN A 97 15.09 22.57 -16.01
CA GLN A 97 14.56 23.93 -16.09
C GLN A 97 15.61 24.88 -15.48
N PRO A 98 16.08 25.90 -16.22
CA PRO A 98 17.00 26.87 -15.62
C PRO A 98 16.27 27.56 -14.47
N ASP A 99 16.88 27.54 -13.29
CA ASP A 99 16.47 28.35 -12.14
C ASP A 99 16.25 29.78 -12.64
N SER A 100 15.00 30.24 -12.61
CA SER A 100 14.65 31.60 -12.98
C SER A 100 15.30 32.55 -11.97
N ALA A 101 16.31 33.27 -12.44
CA ALA A 101 17.04 34.31 -11.70
C ALA A 101 16.17 35.52 -11.33
#